data_AF-A0A966PWT3-F1
#
_entry.id   AF-A0A966PWT3-F1
#
_cell.length_a   1.000
_cell.length_b   1.000
_cell.length_c   1.000
_cell.angle_alpha   90.00
_cell.angle_beta   90.00
_cell.angle_gamma   90.00
#
_symmetry.space_group_name_H-M   'P 1'
#
loop_
_entity.id
_entity.type
_entity.pdbx_description
1 polymer ?
#
loop_
_entity_poly.entity_id
_entity_poly.type
_entity_poly.pdbx_seq_one_letter_code
_entity_poly.pdbx_strand_id
1 'polypeptide(L)'
;MSGSYQDLDGDGKVSWYPDKNMPNEKPPAGQDKSKVEPVAEDKVPEKPAQETITFAPEGKPYSSVSTVGEATAEFTTAFTNMFGVNAPKELVKQFTRELQELQMSRSTKRYGKNENIIYQGVSPQERLNVLNKYLTAHAKNMTVAASAGDAKAVSALQRGNFGITYTTLKNAYADNGIPFNADSLNKLTIESAITPDRLKANLNLINLQAKTYFPALADKIDKGFTVKQLLSPYLQTRANILEEDADAIDLKELQSVAKDPKGLMGLYDYEISLRKDPKWRFTKNAQDSLGSLARDLTKMFGLAG
;
A
#
# COMPACT_ATOMS: atom_id res chain seq x y z
N MET A 1 -33.74 21.70 21.48
CA MET A 1 -33.12 22.86 20.81
C MET A 1 -31.67 22.80 21.22
N SER A 2 -30.74 22.48 20.32
CA SER A 2 -29.34 22.33 20.75
C SER A 2 -28.32 22.82 19.73
N GLY A 3 -28.60 23.95 19.10
CA GLY A 3 -27.51 24.89 18.82
C GLY A 3 -27.11 25.66 20.07
N SER A 4 -25.90 26.23 20.08
CA SER A 4 -25.42 27.07 21.17
C SER A 4 -24.79 28.36 20.65
N TYR A 5 -24.90 29.42 21.44
CA TYR A 5 -24.17 30.66 21.19
C TYR A 5 -22.78 30.55 21.81
N GLN A 6 -21.75 30.88 21.04
CA GLN A 6 -20.37 30.87 21.51
C GLN A 6 -19.68 32.18 21.14
N ASP A 7 -18.91 32.71 22.09
CA ASP A 7 -17.95 33.79 21.90
C ASP A 7 -16.59 33.11 21.70
N LEU A 8 -16.03 33.21 20.50
CA LEU A 8 -14.81 32.48 20.12
C LEU A 8 -13.53 33.31 20.26
N ASP A 9 -13.65 34.63 20.22
CA ASP A 9 -12.52 35.56 20.26
C ASP A 9 -12.47 36.37 21.57
N GLY A 10 -13.47 36.23 22.44
CA GLY A 10 -13.52 36.84 23.75
C GLY A 10 -13.85 38.33 23.71
N ASP A 11 -14.45 38.81 22.62
CA ASP A 11 -14.78 40.23 22.42
C ASP A 11 -16.14 40.63 23.03
N GLY A 12 -16.88 39.65 23.58
CA GLY A 12 -18.19 39.83 24.19
C GLY A 12 -19.36 39.73 23.21
N LYS A 13 -19.10 39.42 21.93
CA LYS A 13 -20.13 39.12 20.93
C LYS A 13 -20.22 37.63 20.70
N VAL A 14 -21.43 37.17 20.38
CA VAL A 14 -21.72 35.74 20.27
C VAL A 14 -22.22 35.37 18.88
N SER A 15 -21.74 34.24 18.36
CA SER A 15 -22.21 33.64 17.11
C SER A 15 -23.03 32.38 17.39
N TRP A 16 -24.09 32.16 16.61
CA TRP A 16 -24.93 30.96 16.72
C TRP A 16 -24.30 29.79 15.95
N TYR A 17 -24.12 28.67 16.64
CA TYR A 17 -23.66 27.42 16.04
C TYR A 17 -24.78 26.38 16.10
N PRO A 18 -25.32 25.92 14.94
CA PRO A 18 -26.35 24.89 14.91
C PRO A 18 -25.78 23.53 15.38
N ASP A 19 -26.67 22.66 15.85
CA ASP A 19 -26.29 21.29 16.20
C ASP A 19 -25.65 20.58 14.98
N LYS A 20 -24.58 19.81 15.20
CA LYS A 20 -23.89 19.06 14.14
C LYS A 20 -24.83 18.10 13.39
N ASN A 21 -25.87 17.62 14.06
CA ASN A 21 -26.87 16.72 13.47
C ASN A 21 -28.00 17.46 12.74
N MET A 22 -28.09 18.78 12.88
CA MET A 22 -29.11 19.64 12.24
C MET A 22 -28.47 20.93 11.70
N PRO A 23 -27.63 20.84 10.65
CA PRO A 23 -26.83 21.98 10.16
C PRO A 23 -27.65 23.16 9.63
N ASN A 24 -28.95 22.97 9.43
CA ASN A 24 -29.88 23.99 8.93
C ASN A 24 -30.75 24.61 10.06
N GLU A 25 -30.44 24.37 11.34
CA GLU A 25 -31.16 24.94 12.48
C GLU A 25 -30.91 26.46 12.58
N LYS A 26 -31.98 27.26 12.46
CA LYS A 26 -31.91 28.72 12.57
C LYS A 26 -31.83 29.15 14.04
N PRO A 27 -31.14 30.26 14.36
CA PRO A 27 -31.11 30.79 15.71
C PRO A 27 -32.53 31.14 16.22
N PRO A 28 -32.84 30.90 17.50
CA PRO A 28 -34.14 31.24 18.07
C PRO A 28 -34.41 32.75 18.02
N ALA A 29 -35.63 33.13 17.63
CA ALA A 29 -36.02 34.53 17.50
C ALA A 29 -36.20 35.18 18.89
N GLY A 30 -35.42 36.24 19.18
CA GLY A 30 -35.57 37.01 20.42
C GLY A 30 -34.33 37.70 20.98
N GLN A 31 -33.15 37.58 20.36
CA GLN A 31 -31.94 38.24 20.85
C GLN A 31 -31.68 39.61 20.18
N ASP A 32 -31.06 40.49 20.97
CA ASP A 32 -30.64 41.84 20.60
C ASP A 32 -29.60 41.78 19.45
N LYS A 33 -30.01 42.24 18.27
CA LYS A 33 -29.23 42.18 17.03
C LYS A 33 -27.91 42.98 17.10
N SER A 34 -27.74 43.85 18.10
CA SER A 34 -26.52 44.64 18.27
C SER A 34 -25.32 43.85 18.82
N LYS A 35 -25.54 42.64 19.35
CA LYS A 35 -24.50 41.77 19.93
C LYS A 35 -24.21 40.50 19.12
N VAL A 36 -24.84 40.37 17.96
CA VAL A 36 -24.69 39.21 17.08
C VAL A 36 -23.85 39.66 15.89
N GLU A 37 -22.62 39.20 15.82
CA GLU A 37 -21.84 39.40 14.61
C GLU A 37 -22.39 38.53 13.47
N PRO A 38 -22.45 39.06 12.24
CA PRO A 38 -22.65 38.21 11.09
C PRO A 38 -21.48 37.22 11.04
N VAL A 39 -21.79 35.93 11.08
CA VAL A 39 -20.78 34.87 10.93
C VAL A 39 -19.99 35.18 9.66
N ALA A 40 -18.71 35.51 9.82
CA ALA A 40 -17.84 35.81 8.69
C ALA A 40 -17.84 34.61 7.74
N GLU A 41 -18.31 34.83 6.51
CA GLU A 41 -18.11 33.90 5.40
C GLU A 41 -16.63 33.90 5.03
N ASP A 42 -15.78 33.33 5.88
CA ASP A 42 -14.42 33.03 5.45
C ASP A 42 -13.88 31.75 6.09
N LYS A 43 -13.62 30.79 5.19
CA LYS A 43 -12.91 29.53 5.38
C LYS A 43 -13.55 28.53 6.34
N VAL A 44 -14.77 28.11 5.98
CA VAL A 44 -15.13 26.68 6.11
C VAL A 44 -13.97 25.89 5.46
N PRO A 45 -13.32 24.94 6.16
CA PRO A 45 -12.36 24.06 5.51
C PRO A 45 -13.09 23.45 4.33
N GLU A 46 -12.55 23.65 3.13
CA GLU A 46 -13.08 23.12 1.89
C GLU A 46 -13.48 21.67 2.19
N LYS A 47 -14.80 21.43 2.27
CA LYS A 47 -15.32 20.08 2.44
C LYS A 47 -14.58 19.27 1.38
N PRO A 48 -13.93 18.14 1.70
CA PRO A 48 -13.48 17.24 0.65
C PRO A 48 -14.70 17.06 -0.22
N ALA A 49 -14.62 17.45 -1.50
CA ALA A 49 -15.76 17.62 -2.37
C ALA A 49 -16.67 16.41 -2.17
N GLN A 50 -17.69 16.59 -1.32
CA GLN A 50 -18.76 15.63 -1.22
C GLN A 50 -19.47 15.96 -2.50
N GLU A 51 -19.12 15.23 -3.56
CA GLU A 51 -19.97 15.05 -4.70
C GLU A 51 -21.36 14.91 -4.09
N THR A 52 -22.16 15.95 -4.26
CA THR A 52 -23.58 15.82 -4.05
C THR A 52 -23.95 14.82 -5.11
N ILE A 53 -24.02 13.55 -4.70
CA ILE A 53 -24.83 12.55 -5.37
C ILE A 53 -26.24 13.10 -5.21
N THR A 54 -26.56 14.03 -6.10
CA THR A 54 -27.92 14.29 -6.50
C THR A 54 -28.37 12.93 -7.01
N PHE A 55 -29.10 12.21 -6.17
CA PHE A 55 -29.91 11.11 -6.64
C PHE A 55 -30.82 11.74 -7.69
N ALA A 56 -30.47 11.49 -8.95
CA ALA A 56 -31.29 11.84 -10.07
C ALA A 56 -32.70 11.31 -9.75
N PRO A 57 -33.75 12.11 -9.99
CA PRO A 57 -35.12 11.65 -9.79
C PRO A 57 -35.27 10.29 -10.49
N GLU A 58 -35.81 9.31 -9.76
CA GLU A 58 -36.09 7.97 -10.26
C GLU A 58 -36.72 8.08 -11.66
N GLY A 59 -36.00 7.61 -12.69
CA GLY A 59 -36.56 7.51 -14.04
C GLY A 59 -35.88 8.28 -15.18
N LYS A 60 -34.63 8.75 -15.05
CA LYS A 60 -33.85 9.15 -16.26
C LYS A 60 -32.67 8.20 -16.51
N PRO A 61 -32.61 7.52 -17.67
CA PRO A 61 -31.52 6.61 -17.98
C PRO A 61 -30.21 7.39 -18.05
N TYR A 62 -29.16 6.88 -17.40
CA TYR A 62 -27.79 7.37 -17.58
C TYR A 62 -27.43 7.26 -19.07
N SER A 63 -27.48 8.38 -19.80
CA SER A 63 -27.21 8.45 -21.23
C SER A 63 -25.90 9.18 -21.48
N SER A 64 -24.78 8.66 -20.99
CA SER A 64 -23.48 8.99 -21.59
C SER A 64 -23.01 7.78 -22.39
N VAL A 65 -23.27 7.84 -23.70
CA VAL A 65 -22.55 7.01 -24.67
C VAL A 65 -21.12 7.51 -24.63
N SER A 66 -20.21 6.74 -24.03
CA SER A 66 -18.78 7.05 -24.04
C SER A 66 -18.33 7.19 -25.48
N THR A 67 -17.83 8.36 -25.87
CA THR A 67 -17.27 8.52 -27.20
C THR A 67 -16.01 7.66 -27.34
N VAL A 68 -15.63 7.29 -28.57
CA VAL A 68 -14.38 6.54 -28.81
C VAL A 68 -13.17 7.34 -28.27
N GLY A 69 -13.21 8.66 -28.39
CA GLY A 69 -12.18 9.56 -27.85
C GLY A 69 -12.07 9.47 -26.33
N GLU A 70 -13.20 9.55 -25.62
CA GLU A 70 -13.23 9.43 -24.15
C GLU A 70 -12.73 8.06 -23.67
N ALA A 71 -13.22 6.97 -24.28
CA ALA A 71 -12.79 5.62 -23.92
C ALA A 71 -11.29 5.41 -24.20
N THR A 72 -10.79 5.97 -25.31
CA THR A 72 -9.35 5.94 -25.62
C THR A 72 -8.53 6.70 -24.59
N ALA A 73 -8.96 7.90 -24.21
CA ALA A 73 -8.27 8.74 -23.23
C ALA A 73 -8.29 8.09 -21.83
N GLU A 74 -9.44 7.54 -21.41
CA GLU A 74 -9.59 6.81 -20.14
C GLU A 74 -8.61 5.65 -20.07
N PHE A 75 -8.63 4.75 -21.06
CA PHE A 75 -7.76 3.58 -21.07
C PHE A 75 -6.29 3.98 -21.13
N THR A 76 -5.93 4.92 -21.99
CA THR A 76 -4.53 5.36 -22.15
C THR A 76 -3.99 5.99 -20.87
N THR A 77 -4.79 6.81 -20.20
CA THR A 77 -4.42 7.44 -18.93
C THR A 77 -4.25 6.39 -17.83
N ALA A 78 -5.24 5.50 -17.66
CA ALA A 78 -5.18 4.44 -16.66
C ALA A 78 -3.99 3.50 -16.90
N PHE A 79 -3.75 3.11 -18.15
CA PHE A 79 -2.65 2.23 -18.52
C PHE A 79 -1.28 2.89 -18.29
N THR A 80 -1.14 4.16 -18.67
CA THR A 80 0.11 4.92 -18.49
C THR A 80 0.40 5.13 -17.01
N ASN A 81 -0.62 5.47 -16.20
CA ASN A 81 -0.45 5.59 -14.76
C ASN A 81 -0.06 4.25 -14.12
N MET A 82 -0.67 3.15 -14.56
CA MET A 82 -0.41 1.82 -14.03
C MET A 82 1.00 1.33 -14.36
N PHE A 83 1.39 1.39 -15.63
CA PHE A 83 2.59 0.70 -16.13
C PHE A 83 3.74 1.66 -16.50
N GLY A 84 3.53 2.97 -16.43
CA GLY A 84 4.52 3.99 -16.78
C GLY A 84 4.89 4.00 -18.26
N VAL A 85 4.05 3.44 -19.15
CA VAL A 85 4.28 3.36 -20.59
C VAL A 85 2.99 3.57 -21.37
N ASN A 86 3.12 3.97 -22.64
CA ASN A 86 1.97 4.19 -23.52
C ASN A 86 1.17 2.90 -23.73
N ALA A 87 -0.15 3.03 -23.77
CA ALA A 87 -1.06 1.93 -24.04
C ALA A 87 -0.84 1.34 -25.45
N PRO A 88 -0.71 -0.01 -25.58
CA PRO A 88 -0.70 -0.65 -26.88
C PRO A 88 -1.99 -0.37 -27.67
N LYS A 89 -1.86 0.05 -28.93
CA LYS A 89 -2.98 0.42 -29.81
C LYS A 89 -4.04 -0.69 -29.89
N GLU A 90 -3.60 -1.96 -29.93
CA GLU A 90 -4.51 -3.11 -29.98
C GLU A 90 -5.34 -3.25 -28.70
N LEU A 91 -4.78 -2.99 -27.52
CA LEU A 91 -5.53 -3.05 -26.27
C LEU A 91 -6.55 -1.91 -26.18
N VAL A 92 -6.17 -0.70 -26.62
CA VAL A 92 -7.10 0.44 -26.72
C VAL A 92 -8.28 0.10 -27.64
N LYS A 93 -7.99 -0.50 -28.80
CA LYS A 93 -9.01 -0.91 -29.78
C LYS A 93 -9.95 -2.00 -29.22
N GLN A 94 -9.40 -2.98 -28.51
CA GLN A 94 -10.20 -4.04 -27.87
C GLN A 94 -11.09 -3.47 -26.76
N PHE A 95 -10.53 -2.62 -25.90
CA PHE A 95 -11.28 -1.94 -24.83
C PHE A 95 -12.44 -1.10 -25.37
N THR A 96 -12.16 -0.23 -26.35
CA THR A 96 -13.17 0.64 -26.97
C THR A 96 -14.28 -0.15 -27.65
N ARG A 97 -13.92 -1.23 -28.35
CA ARG A 97 -14.90 -2.12 -28.99
C ARG A 97 -15.79 -2.82 -27.96
N GLU A 98 -15.24 -3.34 -26.88
CA GLU A 98 -16.02 -4.02 -25.83
C GLU A 98 -17.01 -3.05 -25.16
N LEU A 99 -16.61 -1.80 -24.92
CA LEU A 99 -17.55 -0.77 -24.44
C LEU A 99 -18.67 -0.47 -25.43
N GLN A 100 -18.36 -0.37 -26.73
CA GLN A 100 -19.38 -0.17 -27.77
C GLN A 100 -20.34 -1.36 -27.86
N GLU A 101 -19.83 -2.59 -27.78
CA GLU A 101 -20.65 -3.80 -27.77
C GLU A 101 -21.60 -3.81 -26.56
N LEU A 102 -21.12 -3.40 -25.37
CA LEU A 102 -21.98 -3.22 -24.19
C LEU A 102 -23.06 -2.16 -24.40
N GLN A 103 -22.74 -1.02 -25.01
CA GLN A 103 -23.72 0.03 -25.35
C GLN A 103 -24.78 -0.49 -26.33
N MET A 104 -24.35 -1.18 -27.39
CA MET A 104 -25.25 -1.73 -28.40
C MET A 104 -26.17 -2.81 -27.81
N SER A 105 -25.65 -3.66 -26.93
CA SER A 105 -26.46 -4.71 -26.27
C SER A 105 -27.61 -4.16 -25.43
N ARG A 106 -27.52 -2.88 -25.02
CA ARG A 106 -28.55 -2.19 -24.21
C ARG A 106 -29.42 -1.25 -25.01
N SER A 107 -29.16 -1.12 -26.31
CA SER A 107 -30.04 -0.35 -27.18
C SER A 107 -31.38 -1.07 -27.27
N THR A 108 -32.44 -0.42 -26.81
CA THR A 108 -33.80 -0.94 -26.98
C THR A 108 -34.35 -0.40 -28.29
N LYS A 109 -34.72 -1.29 -29.21
CA LYS A 109 -35.50 -0.91 -30.39
C LYS A 109 -36.92 -0.64 -29.93
N ARG A 110 -37.39 0.60 -30.05
CA ARG A 110 -38.83 0.86 -29.99
C ARG A 110 -39.46 0.54 -31.35
N TYR A 111 -40.55 -0.23 -31.34
CA TYR A 111 -41.30 -0.58 -32.55
C TYR A 111 -42.31 0.53 -32.86
N GLY A 112 -42.04 1.35 -33.88
CA GLY A 112 -42.94 2.41 -34.35
C GLY A 112 -42.35 3.18 -35.54
N LYS A 113 -43.21 3.67 -36.45
CA LYS A 113 -42.82 4.27 -37.74
C LYS A 113 -41.91 5.51 -37.66
N ASN A 114 -41.69 6.10 -36.48
CA ASN A 114 -40.96 7.36 -36.27
C ASN A 114 -40.19 7.43 -34.92
N GLU A 115 -39.71 6.32 -34.34
CA GLU A 115 -39.11 6.36 -32.99
C GLU A 115 -37.58 6.24 -32.96
N ASN A 116 -36.94 7.11 -32.17
CA ASN A 116 -35.50 7.15 -31.91
C ASN A 116 -35.04 5.92 -31.12
N ILE A 117 -33.90 5.34 -31.51
CA ILE A 117 -33.19 4.32 -30.73
C ILE A 117 -32.72 4.96 -29.42
N ILE A 118 -33.17 4.44 -28.28
CA ILE A 118 -32.66 4.87 -26.97
C ILE A 118 -31.42 4.04 -26.66
N TYR A 119 -30.26 4.68 -26.72
CA TYR A 119 -29.01 4.10 -26.22
C TYR A 119 -28.95 4.29 -24.70
N GLN A 120 -28.94 3.19 -23.94
CA GLN A 120 -28.56 3.25 -22.53
C GLN A 120 -27.02 3.29 -22.44
N GLY A 121 -26.49 4.20 -21.63
CA GLY A 121 -25.05 4.28 -21.38
C GLY A 121 -24.52 3.06 -20.62
N VAL A 122 -23.19 2.90 -20.64
CA VAL A 122 -22.49 1.93 -19.79
C VAL A 122 -22.32 2.57 -18.42
N SER A 123 -22.68 1.86 -17.35
CA SER A 123 -22.53 2.40 -16.00
C SER A 123 -21.05 2.61 -15.65
N PRO A 124 -20.73 3.52 -14.71
CA PRO A 124 -19.34 3.71 -14.26
C PRO A 124 -18.69 2.41 -13.76
N GLN A 125 -19.43 1.57 -13.04
CA GLN A 125 -18.91 0.30 -12.53
C GLN A 125 -18.56 -0.69 -13.65
N GLU A 126 -19.36 -0.73 -14.72
CA GLU A 126 -19.09 -1.61 -15.85
C GLU A 126 -17.90 -1.15 -16.67
N ARG A 127 -17.76 0.17 -16.87
CA ARG A 127 -16.55 0.74 -17.48
C ARG A 127 -15.31 0.35 -16.67
N LEU A 128 -15.39 0.50 -15.34
CA LEU A 128 -14.31 0.11 -14.44
C LEU A 128 -14.02 -1.40 -14.51
N ASN A 129 -15.04 -2.26 -14.59
CA ASN A 129 -14.86 -3.71 -14.71
C ASN A 129 -14.15 -4.08 -16.02
N VAL A 130 -14.54 -3.49 -17.14
CA VAL A 130 -13.89 -3.70 -18.44
C VAL A 130 -12.46 -3.17 -18.41
N LEU A 131 -12.23 -1.98 -17.84
CA LEU A 131 -10.89 -1.41 -17.68
C LEU A 131 -9.99 -2.37 -16.86
N ASN A 132 -10.46 -2.79 -15.68
CA ASN A 132 -9.73 -3.68 -14.79
C ASN A 132 -9.44 -5.04 -15.45
N LYS A 133 -10.34 -5.57 -16.28
CA LYS A 133 -10.12 -6.81 -17.05
C LYS A 133 -8.87 -6.68 -17.93
N TYR A 134 -8.76 -5.62 -18.72
CA TYR A 134 -7.62 -5.41 -19.62
C TYR A 134 -6.31 -5.09 -18.87
N LEU A 135 -6.38 -4.26 -17.83
CA LEU A 135 -5.20 -3.97 -16.98
C LEU A 135 -4.69 -5.24 -16.30
N THR A 136 -5.60 -6.07 -15.74
CA THR A 136 -5.26 -7.36 -15.13
C THR A 136 -4.61 -8.30 -16.13
N ALA A 137 -5.19 -8.44 -17.33
CA ALA A 137 -4.66 -9.31 -18.37
C ALA A 137 -3.24 -8.88 -18.79
N HIS A 138 -3.03 -7.57 -18.99
CA HIS A 138 -1.71 -7.04 -19.32
C HIS A 138 -0.69 -7.31 -18.20
N ALA A 139 -1.06 -7.04 -16.95
CA ALA A 139 -0.20 -7.27 -15.80
C ALA A 139 0.20 -8.76 -15.66
N LYS A 140 -0.76 -9.68 -15.84
CA LYS A 140 -0.50 -11.13 -15.83
C LYS A 140 0.49 -11.54 -16.93
N ASN A 141 0.28 -11.07 -18.16
CA ASN A 141 1.17 -11.38 -19.27
C ASN A 141 2.58 -10.83 -19.02
N MET A 142 2.69 -9.63 -18.48
CA MET A 142 3.97 -9.02 -18.09
C MET A 142 4.66 -9.83 -16.99
N THR A 143 3.95 -10.27 -15.94
CA THR A 143 4.54 -11.09 -14.87
C THR A 143 5.03 -12.45 -15.39
N VAL A 144 4.29 -13.09 -16.30
CA VAL A 144 4.70 -14.37 -16.90
C VAL A 144 5.94 -14.20 -17.76
N ALA A 145 5.98 -13.15 -18.61
CA ALA A 145 7.14 -12.86 -19.43
C ALA A 145 8.39 -12.54 -18.59
N ALA A 146 8.22 -11.80 -17.48
CA ALA A 146 9.31 -11.50 -16.57
C ALA A 146 9.84 -12.77 -15.87
N SER A 147 8.95 -13.66 -15.43
CA SER A 147 9.36 -14.97 -14.87
C SER A 147 10.08 -15.86 -15.89
N ALA A 148 9.80 -15.68 -17.19
CA ALA A 148 10.52 -16.34 -18.28
C ALA A 148 11.86 -15.67 -18.65
N GLY A 149 12.26 -14.60 -17.95
CA GLY A 149 13.53 -13.89 -18.18
C GLY A 149 13.49 -12.81 -19.26
N ASP A 150 12.31 -12.38 -19.72
CA ASP A 150 12.21 -11.26 -20.66
C ASP A 150 12.64 -9.95 -19.98
N ALA A 151 13.77 -9.39 -20.43
CA ALA A 151 14.35 -8.19 -19.85
C ALA A 151 13.41 -6.97 -19.91
N LYS A 152 12.61 -6.82 -20.98
CA LYS A 152 11.68 -5.70 -21.10
C LYS A 152 10.52 -5.85 -20.11
N ALA A 153 10.03 -7.07 -19.92
CA ALA A 153 9.01 -7.37 -18.92
C ALA A 153 9.53 -7.13 -17.50
N VAL A 154 10.77 -7.56 -17.20
CA VAL A 154 11.42 -7.30 -15.91
C VAL A 154 11.52 -5.79 -15.63
N SER A 155 11.98 -5.00 -16.59
CA SER A 155 12.00 -3.54 -16.43
C SER A 155 10.59 -2.93 -16.35
N ALA A 156 9.60 -3.53 -17.00
CA ALA A 156 8.21 -3.06 -16.93
C ALA A 156 7.58 -3.30 -15.55
N LEU A 157 7.94 -4.38 -14.85
CA LEU A 157 7.49 -4.62 -13.47
C LEU A 157 7.92 -3.53 -12.48
N GLN A 158 8.91 -2.70 -12.82
CA GLN A 158 9.46 -1.67 -11.94
C GLN A 158 8.92 -0.26 -12.25
N ARG A 159 7.97 -0.12 -13.17
CA ARG A 159 7.46 1.19 -13.64
C ARG A 159 6.01 1.44 -13.22
N GLY A 160 5.65 2.73 -13.21
CA GLY A 160 4.31 3.19 -12.88
C GLY A 160 3.85 2.79 -11.48
N ASN A 161 2.56 2.88 -11.23
CA ASN A 161 1.95 2.47 -9.97
C ASN A 161 2.12 0.96 -9.69
N PHE A 162 2.18 0.15 -10.74
CA PHE A 162 2.42 -1.28 -10.63
C PHE A 162 3.78 -1.56 -9.99
N GLY A 163 4.85 -0.91 -10.47
CA GLY A 163 6.20 -1.10 -9.93
C GLY A 163 6.41 -0.53 -8.54
N ILE A 164 5.74 0.57 -8.21
CA ILE A 164 5.67 1.07 -6.83
C ILE A 164 5.06 0.00 -5.94
N THR A 165 3.89 -0.52 -6.31
CA THR A 165 3.18 -1.57 -5.56
C THR A 165 4.03 -2.83 -5.39
N TYR A 166 4.67 -3.29 -6.46
CA TYR A 166 5.56 -4.45 -6.45
C TYR A 166 6.71 -4.26 -5.45
N THR A 167 7.37 -3.11 -5.52
CA THR A 167 8.51 -2.76 -4.66
C THR A 167 8.07 -2.63 -3.20
N THR A 168 6.93 -1.99 -2.94
CA THR A 168 6.36 -1.88 -1.59
C THR A 168 6.10 -3.24 -0.96
N LEU A 169 5.43 -4.16 -1.69
CA LEU A 169 5.15 -5.50 -1.18
C LEU A 169 6.43 -6.32 -1.00
N LYS A 170 7.36 -6.26 -1.97
CA LYS A 170 8.66 -6.94 -1.89
C LYS A 170 9.46 -6.48 -0.66
N ASN A 171 9.52 -5.17 -0.44
CA ASN A 171 10.20 -4.60 0.71
C ASN A 171 9.50 -4.98 2.01
N ALA A 172 8.17 -4.99 2.06
CA ALA A 172 7.43 -5.43 3.24
C ALA A 172 7.75 -6.90 3.61
N TYR A 173 7.90 -7.78 2.63
CA TYR A 173 8.38 -9.15 2.86
C TYR A 173 9.82 -9.16 3.39
N ALA A 174 10.72 -8.43 2.72
CA ALA A 174 12.13 -8.37 3.09
C ALA A 174 12.35 -7.78 4.49
N ASP A 175 11.72 -6.64 4.81
CA ASP A 175 11.81 -5.94 6.09
C ASP A 175 11.19 -6.73 7.25
N ASN A 176 10.26 -7.64 6.95
CA ASN A 176 9.70 -8.55 7.94
C ASN A 176 10.37 -9.93 7.97
N GLY A 177 11.41 -10.16 7.17
CA GLY A 177 12.13 -11.45 7.13
C GLY A 177 11.25 -12.62 6.70
N ILE A 178 10.20 -12.35 5.91
CA ILE A 178 9.26 -13.38 5.47
C ILE A 178 9.65 -13.84 4.07
N PRO A 179 9.91 -15.15 3.87
CA PRO A 179 10.18 -15.67 2.54
C PRO A 179 8.92 -15.52 1.67
N PHE A 180 9.10 -15.08 0.42
CA PHE A 180 8.01 -14.97 -0.53
C PHE A 180 8.28 -15.80 -1.79
N ASN A 181 7.21 -16.36 -2.35
CA ASN A 181 7.21 -16.91 -3.69
C ASN A 181 6.95 -15.76 -4.68
N ALA A 182 7.76 -15.67 -5.75
CA ALA A 182 7.62 -14.67 -6.79
C ALA A 182 6.20 -14.65 -7.42
N ASP A 183 5.59 -15.81 -7.65
CA ASP A 183 4.23 -15.92 -8.20
C ASP A 183 3.18 -15.37 -7.23
N SER A 184 3.37 -15.62 -5.92
CA SER A 184 2.49 -15.08 -4.89
C SER A 184 2.63 -13.57 -4.78
N LEU A 185 3.86 -13.04 -4.80
CA LEU A 185 4.11 -11.61 -4.83
C LEU A 185 3.50 -10.94 -6.07
N ASN A 186 3.65 -11.55 -7.24
CA ASN A 186 3.07 -11.07 -8.50
C ASN A 186 1.54 -11.01 -8.42
N LYS A 187 0.90 -12.06 -7.88
CA LYS A 187 -0.55 -12.08 -7.67
C LYS A 187 -1.01 -10.95 -6.74
N LEU A 188 -0.38 -10.80 -5.58
CA LEU A 188 -0.69 -9.73 -4.63
C LEU A 188 -0.47 -8.34 -5.24
N THR A 189 0.58 -8.19 -6.05
CA THR A 189 0.87 -6.95 -6.78
C THR A 189 -0.23 -6.61 -7.75
N ILE A 190 -0.69 -7.56 -8.58
CA ILE A 190 -1.77 -7.34 -9.54
C ILE A 190 -3.06 -6.91 -8.82
N GLU A 191 -3.43 -7.61 -7.74
CA GLU A 191 -4.62 -7.28 -6.95
C GLU A 191 -4.52 -5.88 -6.30
N SER A 192 -3.34 -5.55 -5.75
CA SER A 192 -3.10 -4.29 -5.05
C SER A 192 -2.96 -3.08 -5.97
N ALA A 193 -2.34 -3.26 -7.13
CA ALA A 193 -2.10 -2.18 -8.07
C ALA A 193 -3.41 -1.75 -8.75
N ILE A 194 -4.29 -2.70 -9.05
CA ILE A 194 -5.58 -2.46 -9.71
C ILE A 194 -6.64 -2.00 -8.70
N THR A 195 -6.59 -2.52 -7.48
CA THR A 195 -7.51 -2.14 -6.41
C THR A 195 -6.70 -1.62 -5.22
N PRO A 196 -6.48 -0.29 -5.11
CA PRO A 196 -5.61 0.29 -4.07
C PRO A 196 -5.95 -0.15 -2.64
N ASP A 197 -7.23 -0.36 -2.32
CA ASP A 197 -7.66 -0.84 -1.00
C ASP A 197 -7.09 -2.22 -0.64
N ARG A 198 -6.73 -3.04 -1.64
CA ARG A 198 -6.10 -4.34 -1.44
C ARG A 198 -4.66 -4.23 -0.98
N LEU A 199 -3.96 -3.14 -1.29
CA LEU A 199 -2.58 -2.95 -0.85
C LEU A 199 -2.48 -2.99 0.67
N LYS A 200 -3.33 -2.22 1.36
CA LYS A 200 -3.34 -2.19 2.83
C LYS A 200 -3.69 -3.55 3.42
N ALA A 201 -4.67 -4.26 2.84
CA ALA A 201 -5.03 -5.61 3.28
C ALA A 201 -3.88 -6.60 3.12
N ASN A 202 -3.15 -6.53 2.00
CA ASN A 202 -2.02 -7.40 1.72
C ASN A 202 -0.80 -7.08 2.60
N LEU A 203 -0.54 -5.80 2.90
CA LEU A 203 0.47 -5.41 3.89
C LEU A 203 0.14 -5.94 5.29
N ASN A 204 -1.14 -5.86 5.69
CA ASN A 204 -1.58 -6.45 6.97
C ASN A 204 -1.41 -7.97 6.98
N LEU A 205 -1.65 -8.66 5.86
CA LEU A 205 -1.41 -10.10 5.74
C LEU A 205 0.08 -10.44 5.93
N ILE A 206 0.99 -9.64 5.36
CA ILE A 206 2.44 -9.80 5.57
C ILE A 206 2.79 -9.60 7.05
N ASN A 207 2.21 -8.59 7.71
CA ASN A 207 2.41 -8.39 9.15
C ASN A 207 1.89 -9.58 9.98
N LEU A 208 0.73 -10.15 9.64
CA LEU A 208 0.21 -11.35 10.32
C LEU A 208 1.13 -12.57 10.13
N GLN A 209 1.70 -12.74 8.93
CA GLN A 209 2.71 -13.77 8.67
C GLN A 209 3.95 -13.53 9.52
N ALA A 210 4.42 -12.27 9.60
CA ALA A 210 5.55 -11.88 10.42
C ALA A 210 5.36 -12.20 11.90
N LYS A 211 4.17 -11.92 12.46
CA LYS A 211 3.82 -12.28 13.84
C LYS A 211 3.87 -13.79 14.09
N THR A 212 3.49 -14.58 13.09
CA THR A 212 3.55 -16.05 13.18
C THR A 212 5.01 -16.54 13.14
N TYR A 213 5.84 -15.90 12.33
CA TYR A 213 7.26 -16.25 12.17
C TYR A 213 8.14 -15.79 13.35
N PHE A 214 7.79 -14.65 13.94
CA PHE A 214 8.50 -13.97 15.03
C PHE A 214 7.55 -13.65 16.19
N PRO A 215 7.06 -14.67 16.92
CA PRO A 215 6.03 -14.48 17.95
C PRO A 215 6.46 -13.52 19.07
N ALA A 216 7.75 -13.49 19.42
CA ALA A 216 8.30 -12.56 20.42
C ALA A 216 8.08 -11.07 20.07
N LEU A 217 7.89 -10.76 18.78
CA LEU A 217 7.80 -9.41 18.25
C LEU A 217 6.35 -8.99 17.96
N ALA A 218 5.37 -9.86 18.18
CA ALA A 218 4.01 -9.66 17.70
C ALA A 218 3.39 -8.32 18.12
N ASP A 219 3.52 -7.95 19.39
CA ASP A 219 2.98 -6.69 19.95
C ASP A 219 3.65 -5.44 19.37
N LYS A 220 4.91 -5.57 18.93
CA LYS A 220 5.66 -4.47 18.33
C LYS A 220 5.33 -4.34 16.85
N ILE A 221 5.13 -5.45 16.16
CA ILE A 221 4.64 -5.48 14.78
C ILE A 221 3.25 -4.84 14.69
N ASP A 222 2.36 -5.12 15.65
CA ASP A 222 1.03 -4.48 15.72
C ASP A 222 1.10 -2.96 15.91
N LYS A 223 2.21 -2.45 16.45
CA LYS A 223 2.48 -1.01 16.60
C LYS A 223 3.14 -0.38 15.36
N GLY A 224 3.32 -1.15 14.29
CA GLY A 224 3.86 -0.69 13.01
C GLY A 224 5.37 -0.79 12.87
N PHE A 225 6.07 -1.45 13.80
CA PHE A 225 7.50 -1.72 13.63
C PHE A 225 7.74 -2.92 12.72
N THR A 226 8.74 -2.84 11.84
CA THR A 226 9.17 -4.00 11.04
C THR A 226 10.12 -4.90 11.83
N VAL A 227 10.22 -6.17 11.45
CA VAL A 227 11.18 -7.11 12.06
C VAL A 227 12.62 -6.60 11.92
N LYS A 228 12.99 -6.01 10.76
CA LYS A 228 14.30 -5.40 10.52
C LYS A 228 14.62 -4.33 11.56
N GLN A 229 13.67 -3.46 11.87
CA GLN A 229 13.85 -2.41 12.88
C GLN A 229 14.04 -3.00 14.28
N LEU A 230 13.25 -4.01 14.63
CA LEU A 230 13.27 -4.63 15.96
C LEU A 230 14.50 -5.49 16.21
N LEU A 231 15.03 -6.14 15.17
CA LEU A 231 16.20 -7.01 15.24
C LEU A 231 17.51 -6.35 14.80
N SER A 232 17.49 -5.04 14.51
CA SER A 232 18.69 -4.28 14.13
C SER A 232 19.90 -4.49 15.07
N PRO A 233 19.75 -4.52 16.41
CA PRO A 233 20.89 -4.83 17.29
C PRO A 233 21.51 -6.21 17.03
N TYR A 234 20.68 -7.22 16.76
CA TYR A 234 21.14 -8.59 16.48
C TYR A 234 21.80 -8.70 15.10
N LEU A 235 21.29 -7.96 14.10
CA LEU A 235 21.96 -7.83 12.80
C LEU A 235 23.36 -7.26 12.96
N GLN A 236 23.51 -6.18 13.72
CA GLN A 236 24.81 -5.53 13.94
C GLN A 236 25.78 -6.40 14.74
N THR A 237 25.31 -7.04 15.81
CA THR A 237 26.13 -7.99 16.59
C THR A 237 26.63 -9.14 15.71
N ARG A 238 25.77 -9.67 14.85
CA ARG A 238 26.16 -10.71 13.91
C ARG A 238 27.16 -10.22 12.87
N ALA A 239 26.87 -9.09 12.23
CA ALA A 239 27.77 -8.48 11.26
C ALA A 239 29.18 -8.29 11.86
N ASN A 240 29.26 -7.81 13.10
CA ASN A 240 30.53 -7.62 13.80
C ASN A 240 31.25 -8.95 14.15
N ILE A 241 30.54 -9.94 14.69
CA ILE A 241 31.15 -11.20 15.13
C ILE A 241 31.52 -12.09 13.95
N LEU A 242 30.69 -12.15 12.91
CA LEU A 242 30.93 -12.96 11.72
C LEU A 242 31.65 -12.21 10.60
N GLU A 243 31.94 -10.91 10.80
CA GLU A 243 32.57 -10.03 9.80
C GLU A 243 31.81 -10.04 8.45
N GLU A 244 30.49 -10.15 8.54
CA GLU A 244 29.55 -10.12 7.41
C GLU A 244 28.99 -8.69 7.25
N ASP A 245 28.55 -8.33 6.04
CA ASP A 245 27.82 -7.07 5.81
C ASP A 245 26.41 -7.15 6.42
N ALA A 246 26.06 -6.21 7.30
CA ALA A 246 24.78 -6.17 8.01
C ALA A 246 23.57 -6.12 7.06
N ASP A 247 23.69 -5.49 5.89
CA ASP A 247 22.60 -5.40 4.92
C ASP A 247 22.47 -6.65 4.03
N ALA A 248 23.50 -7.49 3.99
CA ALA A 248 23.49 -8.77 3.28
C ALA A 248 22.93 -9.93 4.13
N ILE A 249 22.77 -9.73 5.44
CA ILE A 249 22.25 -10.76 6.35
C ILE A 249 20.75 -10.95 6.12
N ASP A 250 20.35 -12.18 5.82
CA ASP A 250 18.94 -12.54 5.71
C ASP A 250 18.30 -12.60 7.11
N LEU A 251 17.25 -11.80 7.34
CA LEU A 251 16.51 -11.75 8.60
C LEU A 251 15.93 -13.10 9.03
N LYS A 252 15.68 -14.02 8.09
CA LYS A 252 15.24 -15.38 8.44
C LYS A 252 16.25 -16.11 9.33
N GLU A 253 17.53 -15.77 9.22
CA GLU A 253 18.60 -16.38 10.01
C GLU A 253 18.59 -15.89 11.47
N LEU A 254 17.85 -14.82 11.78
CA LEU A 254 17.61 -14.34 13.13
C LEU A 254 16.36 -14.96 13.79
N GLN A 255 15.69 -15.91 13.13
CA GLN A 255 14.48 -16.52 13.68
C GLN A 255 14.71 -17.16 15.06
N SER A 256 15.89 -17.72 15.30
CA SER A 256 16.26 -18.34 16.59
C SER A 256 16.21 -17.34 17.76
N VAL A 257 16.45 -16.05 17.50
CA VAL A 257 16.45 -14.98 18.51
C VAL A 257 15.04 -14.66 18.99
N ALA A 258 14.04 -14.81 18.13
CA ALA A 258 12.68 -14.35 18.36
C ALA A 258 11.63 -15.48 18.32
N LYS A 259 12.08 -16.73 18.46
CA LYS A 259 11.23 -17.92 18.42
C LYS A 259 10.38 -18.11 19.67
N ASP A 260 10.88 -17.70 20.84
CA ASP A 260 10.13 -17.83 22.11
C ASP A 260 9.11 -16.68 22.22
N PRO A 261 7.79 -16.97 22.33
CA PRO A 261 6.78 -15.94 22.55
C PRO A 261 7.02 -15.09 23.81
N LYS A 262 7.79 -15.60 24.79
CA LYS A 262 8.07 -14.90 26.05
C LYS A 262 9.04 -13.73 25.90
N GLY A 263 9.82 -13.68 24.82
CA GLY A 263 10.77 -12.60 24.59
C GLY A 263 11.93 -12.99 23.69
N LEU A 264 12.79 -12.02 23.43
CA LEU A 264 14.00 -12.21 22.63
C LEU A 264 15.10 -12.91 23.45
N MET A 265 15.90 -13.72 22.77
CA MET A 265 17.17 -14.23 23.31
C MET A 265 18.04 -13.05 23.76
N GLY A 266 18.65 -13.14 24.94
CA GLY A 266 19.56 -12.10 25.40
C GLY A 266 20.72 -11.88 24.41
N LEU A 267 21.13 -10.63 24.21
CA LEU A 267 22.18 -10.30 23.25
C LEU A 267 23.48 -11.06 23.53
N TYR A 268 23.84 -11.22 24.80
CA TYR A 268 25.01 -11.99 25.23
C TYR A 268 24.92 -13.48 24.84
N ASP A 269 23.76 -14.12 25.06
CA ASP A 269 23.54 -15.52 24.67
C ASP A 269 23.63 -15.67 23.15
N TYR A 270 23.12 -14.68 22.42
CA TYR A 270 23.23 -14.64 20.97
C TYR A 270 24.68 -14.50 20.51
N GLU A 271 25.50 -13.64 21.12
CA GLU A 271 26.93 -13.56 20.83
C GLU A 271 27.65 -14.89 21.08
N ILE A 272 27.34 -15.58 22.18
CA ILE A 272 27.89 -16.90 22.47
C ILE A 272 27.49 -17.89 21.37
N SER A 273 26.22 -17.85 20.93
CA SER A 273 25.74 -18.71 19.85
C SER A 273 26.49 -18.46 18.54
N LEU A 274 26.80 -17.20 18.22
CA LEU A 274 27.56 -16.81 17.02
C LEU A 274 29.02 -17.27 17.08
N ARG A 275 29.67 -17.20 18.25
CA ARG A 275 31.04 -17.74 18.42
C ARG A 275 31.11 -19.27 18.32
N LYS A 276 29.98 -19.96 18.42
CA LYS A 276 29.88 -21.41 18.16
C LYS A 276 29.62 -21.73 16.68
N ASP A 277 29.29 -20.73 15.87
CA ASP A 277 29.05 -20.91 14.44
C ASP A 277 30.36 -21.35 13.74
N PRO A 278 30.34 -22.40 12.89
CA PRO A 278 31.52 -22.83 12.13
C PRO A 278 32.15 -21.75 11.24
N LYS A 279 31.40 -20.70 10.88
CA LYS A 279 31.91 -19.53 10.15
C LYS A 279 32.83 -18.67 11.00
N TRP A 280 32.60 -18.60 12.31
CA TRP A 280 33.34 -17.70 13.21
C TRP A 280 34.84 -17.98 13.17
N ARG A 281 35.29 -19.24 13.11
CA ARG A 281 36.73 -19.59 13.06
C ARG A 281 37.49 -19.00 11.87
N PHE A 282 36.79 -18.55 10.82
CA PHE A 282 37.38 -17.95 9.63
C PHE A 282 37.45 -16.43 9.68
N THR A 283 36.86 -15.80 10.69
CA THR A 283 36.91 -14.35 10.88
C THR A 283 38.26 -13.93 11.44
N LYS A 284 38.63 -12.67 11.21
CA LYS A 284 39.83 -12.08 11.78
C LYS A 284 39.71 -12.00 13.31
N ASN A 285 38.55 -11.64 13.85
CA ASN A 285 38.34 -11.57 15.30
C ASN A 285 38.54 -12.93 16.00
N ALA A 286 38.25 -14.06 15.35
CA ALA A 286 38.51 -15.39 15.90
C ALA A 286 40.00 -15.72 15.86
N GLN A 287 40.68 -15.41 14.75
CA GLN A 287 42.12 -15.58 14.61
C GLN A 287 42.90 -14.76 15.64
N ASP A 288 42.49 -13.51 15.86
CA ASP A 288 43.10 -12.62 16.85
C ASP A 288 42.91 -13.15 18.29
N SER A 289 41.72 -13.67 18.61
CA SER A 289 41.38 -14.25 19.92
C SER A 289 42.14 -15.55 20.21
N LEU A 290 42.26 -16.43 19.20
CA LEU A 290 43.06 -17.65 19.32
C LEU A 290 44.55 -17.34 19.40
N GLY A 291 45.00 -16.33 18.64
CA GLY A 291 46.38 -15.84 18.67
C GLY A 291 46.76 -15.25 20.02
N SER A 292 45.89 -14.47 20.67
CA SER A 292 46.14 -13.95 22.02
C SER A 292 46.18 -15.09 23.04
N LEU A 293 45.23 -16.03 22.99
CA LEU A 293 45.23 -17.18 23.89
C LEU A 293 46.50 -18.02 23.73
N ALA A 294 46.93 -18.30 22.49
CA ALA A 294 48.16 -19.04 22.23
C ALA A 294 49.39 -18.28 22.75
N ARG A 295 49.46 -16.95 22.56
CA ARG A 295 50.54 -16.12 23.12
C ARG A 295 50.54 -16.12 24.64
N ASP A 296 49.39 -16.01 25.28
CA ASP A 296 49.27 -16.00 26.74
C ASP A 296 49.66 -17.36 27.32
N LEU A 297 49.23 -18.46 26.70
CA LEU A 297 49.69 -19.80 27.08
C LEU A 297 51.21 -19.93 26.89
N THR A 298 51.76 -19.47 25.76
CA THR A 298 53.20 -19.53 25.49
C THR A 298 54.01 -18.72 26.50
N LYS A 299 53.51 -17.55 26.93
CA LYS A 299 54.10 -16.75 28.02
C LYS A 299 53.98 -17.45 29.37
N MET A 300 52.82 -18.03 29.69
CA MET A 300 52.60 -18.77 30.93
C MET A 300 53.49 -20.01 31.05
N PHE A 301 53.84 -20.64 29.93
CA PHE A 301 54.79 -21.75 29.88
C PHE A 301 56.26 -21.33 29.71
N GLY A 302 56.56 -20.02 29.71
CA GLY A 302 57.95 -19.51 29.61
C GLY A 302 58.62 -19.70 28.25
N LEU A 303 57.83 -19.97 27.20
CA LEU A 303 58.31 -20.24 25.85
C LEU A 303 58.36 -18.98 24.96
N ALA A 304 57.81 -17.85 25.44
CA ALA A 304 57.89 -16.54 24.78
C ALA A 304 58.16 -15.45 25.83
N GLY A 305 59.23 -14.67 25.60
CA GLY A 305 59.64 -13.50 26.39
C GLY A 305 59.28 -12.19 25.71
#